data_AF-A0A6P6PJZ5-F1
#
_entry.id   AF-A0A6P6PJZ5-F1
#
_cell.length_a   1.000
_cell.length_b   1.000
_cell.length_c   1.000
_cell.angle_alpha   90.00
_cell.angle_beta   90.00
_cell.angle_gamma   90.00
#
_symmetry.space_group_name_H-M   'P 1'
#
loop_
_entity.id
_entity.type
_entity.pdbx_description
1 polymer ?
#
loop_
_entity_poly.entity_id
_entity_poly.type
_entity_poly.pdbx_seq_one_letter_code
_entity_poly.pdbx_strand_id
1 'polypeptide(L)'
;MPYGDVLLHTGDFTELGLPSEVKKFNDWLGGLPYEFKVVIAGNHELTFDKDFMAELVKQDYYRFPSVSKLKPEDFDSVQSLLTNCVYLQDSDITVKGFRIYGAPW
;
A
#
# COMPACT_ATOMS: atom_id res chain seq x y z
N MET A 1 -16.47 5.49 -9.49
CA MET A 1 -15.26 5.53 -10.32
C MET A 1 -15.66 5.82 -11.76
N PRO A 2 -15.10 6.85 -12.43
CA PRO A 2 -15.44 7.21 -13.81
C PRO A 2 -14.86 6.20 -14.82
N TYR A 3 -15.35 6.25 -16.07
CA TYR A 3 -14.75 5.46 -17.15
C TYR A 3 -13.29 5.85 -17.38
N GLY A 4 -12.43 4.85 -17.66
CA GLY A 4 -11.02 5.03 -17.97
C GLY A 4 -10.29 3.70 -18.19
N ASP A 5 -9.05 3.77 -18.66
CA ASP A 5 -8.20 2.60 -18.95
C ASP A 5 -7.30 2.19 -17.78
N VAL A 6 -6.67 3.17 -17.14
CA VAL A 6 -5.64 2.98 -16.10
C VAL A 6 -6.04 3.77 -14.86
N LEU A 7 -6.05 3.12 -13.71
CA LEU A 7 -6.18 3.77 -12.40
C LEU A 7 -4.79 4.03 -11.83
N LEU A 8 -4.55 5.25 -11.37
CA LEU A 8 -3.37 5.62 -10.59
C LEU A 8 -3.84 6.02 -9.18
N HIS A 9 -3.32 5.38 -8.14
CA HIS A 9 -3.56 5.74 -6.75
C HIS A 9 -2.26 6.15 -6.08
N THR A 10 -2.22 7.37 -5.52
CA THR A 10 -0.97 8.02 -5.07
C THR A 10 -0.81 8.00 -3.55
N GLY A 11 -0.95 6.84 -2.93
CA GLY A 11 -0.80 6.67 -1.48
C GLY A 11 -2.06 6.90 -0.67
N ASP A 12 -1.94 6.69 0.65
CA ASP A 12 -2.96 6.86 1.68
C ASP A 12 -4.27 6.12 1.36
N PHE A 13 -4.14 4.85 1.00
CA PHE A 13 -5.28 3.97 0.76
C PHE A 13 -5.74 3.21 2.02
N THR A 14 -5.01 3.37 3.12
CA THR A 14 -5.32 2.89 4.47
C THR A 14 -5.25 4.02 5.49
N GLU A 15 -5.71 3.80 6.72
CA GLU A 15 -5.49 4.76 7.81
C GLU A 15 -4.18 4.49 8.57
N LEU A 16 -3.78 3.22 8.71
CA LEU A 16 -2.61 2.82 9.50
C LEU A 16 -1.79 1.69 8.85
N GLY A 17 -2.09 1.31 7.61
CA GLY A 17 -1.43 0.20 6.93
C GLY A 17 -1.80 -1.17 7.47
N LEU A 18 -2.89 -1.34 8.21
CA LEU A 18 -3.21 -2.65 8.78
C LEU A 18 -3.48 -3.67 7.65
N PRO A 19 -3.04 -4.94 7.77
CA PRO A 19 -3.27 -5.96 6.74
C PRO A 19 -4.75 -6.11 6.33
N SER A 20 -5.68 -5.90 7.26
CA SER A 20 -7.12 -5.90 6.98
C SER A 20 -7.57 -4.73 6.10
N GLU A 21 -6.98 -3.55 6.27
CA GLU A 21 -7.24 -2.37 5.45
C GLU A 21 -6.70 -2.55 4.04
N VAL A 22 -5.46 -3.07 3.93
CA VAL A 22 -4.83 -3.38 2.64
C VAL A 22 -5.65 -4.41 1.89
N LYS A 23 -6.13 -5.47 2.56
CA LYS A 23 -7.02 -6.45 1.95
C LYS A 23 -8.33 -5.82 1.49
N LYS A 24 -8.97 -4.98 2.31
CA LYS A 24 -10.22 -4.30 1.96
C LYS A 24 -10.05 -3.40 0.75
N PHE A 25 -8.94 -2.66 0.68
CA PHE A 25 -8.58 -1.84 -0.48
C PHE A 25 -8.34 -2.70 -1.73
N ASN A 26 -7.59 -3.80 -1.60
CA ASN A 26 -7.34 -4.73 -2.70
C ASN A 26 -8.62 -5.38 -3.23
N ASP A 27 -9.55 -5.77 -2.35
CA ASP A 27 -10.85 -6.32 -2.72
C ASP A 27 -11.68 -5.27 -3.49
N TRP A 28 -11.68 -4.01 -3.05
CA TRP A 28 -12.32 -2.91 -3.76
C TRP A 28 -11.69 -2.66 -5.14
N LEU A 29 -10.36 -2.63 -5.24
CA LEU A 29 -9.63 -2.50 -6.51
C LEU A 29 -10.00 -3.60 -7.51
N GLY A 30 -10.14 -4.83 -7.03
CA GLY A 30 -10.53 -5.99 -7.85
C GLY A 30 -11.92 -5.86 -8.47
N GLY A 31 -12.81 -5.08 -7.86
CA GLY A 31 -14.14 -4.79 -8.40
C GLY A 31 -14.16 -3.70 -9.48
N LEU A 32 -13.04 -3.03 -9.75
CA LEU A 32 -12.99 -1.93 -10.71
C LEU A 32 -12.65 -2.41 -12.14
N PRO A 33 -13.32 -1.84 -13.17
CA PRO A 33 -13.19 -2.30 -14.55
C PRO A 33 -11.90 -1.83 -15.26
N TYR A 34 -11.02 -1.10 -14.58
CA TYR A 34 -9.76 -0.62 -15.17
C TYR A 34 -8.86 -1.79 -15.57
N GLU A 35 -8.22 -1.73 -16.73
CA GLU A 35 -7.31 -2.78 -17.20
C GLU A 35 -6.06 -2.84 -16.32
N PHE A 36 -5.51 -1.67 -15.98
CA PHE A 36 -4.35 -1.53 -15.10
C PHE A 36 -4.69 -0.67 -13.89
N LYS A 37 -4.16 -1.08 -12.73
CA LYS A 37 -4.21 -0.30 -11.50
C LYS A 37 -2.78 -0.19 -10.99
N VAL A 38 -2.27 1.03 -10.82
CA VAL A 38 -0.93 1.31 -10.30
C VAL A 38 -1.07 2.04 -8.98
N VAL A 39 -0.39 1.57 -7.96
CA VAL A 39 -0.51 2.07 -6.59
C VAL A 39 0.89 2.33 -6.03
N ILE A 40 1.05 3.45 -5.33
CA ILE A 40 2.16 3.70 -4.40
C ILE A 40 1.60 3.83 -2.98
N ALA A 41 2.47 3.67 -1.98
CA ALA A 41 2.15 3.96 -0.58
C ALA A 41 2.24 5.48 -0.29
N GLY A 42 1.54 5.92 0.75
CA GLY A 42 1.65 7.23 1.36
C GLY A 42 2.07 7.13 2.83
N ASN A 43 1.90 8.21 3.58
CA ASN A 43 2.31 8.27 4.98
C ASN A 43 1.40 7.47 5.94
N HIS A 44 0.23 7.03 5.48
CA HIS A 44 -0.67 6.19 6.28
C HIS A 44 -0.39 4.68 6.16
N GLU A 45 0.38 4.24 5.16
CA GLU A 45 0.78 2.84 4.99
C GLU A 45 1.96 2.47 5.93
N LEU A 46 1.80 2.67 7.24
CA LEU A 46 2.87 2.54 8.22
C LEU A 46 3.60 1.18 8.17
N THR A 47 2.86 0.10 7.89
CA THR A 47 3.41 -1.26 7.79
C THR A 47 4.25 -1.52 6.53
N PHE A 48 4.23 -0.60 5.56
CA PHE A 48 5.03 -0.68 4.33
C PHE A 48 6.43 -0.12 4.56
N ASP A 49 6.61 0.72 5.58
CA ASP A 49 7.91 1.24 6.02
C ASP A 49 8.47 0.36 7.15
N LYS A 50 9.42 -0.51 6.77
CA LYS A 50 10.07 -1.45 7.71
C LYS A 50 10.92 -0.74 8.74
N ASP A 51 11.54 0.38 8.39
CA ASP A 51 12.39 1.14 9.29
C ASP A 51 11.53 1.86 10.34
N PHE A 52 10.42 2.46 9.91
CA PHE A 52 9.43 3.03 10.82
C PHE A 52 8.85 1.98 11.76
N MET A 53 8.45 0.81 11.25
CA MET A 53 7.93 -0.27 12.09
C MET A 53 8.97 -0.77 13.11
N ALA A 54 10.24 -0.91 12.70
CA ALA A 54 11.32 -1.31 13.60
C ALA A 54 11.57 -0.28 14.71
N GLU A 55 11.47 1.02 14.41
CA GLU A 55 11.59 2.09 15.41
C GLU A 55 10.36 2.21 16.29
N LEU A 56 9.15 2.03 15.75
CA LEU A 56 7.90 2.07 16.50
C LEU A 56 7.87 0.99 17.58
N VAL A 57 8.39 -0.20 17.31
CA VAL A 57 8.49 -1.31 18.28
C VAL A 57 9.48 -0.99 19.42
N LYS A 58 10.48 -0.13 19.17
CA LYS A 58 11.46 0.31 20.19
C LYS A 58 10.96 1.49 21.04
N GLN A 59 10.06 2.30 20.49
CA GLN A 59 9.54 3.51 21.14
C GLN A 59 8.20 3.25 21.85
N ASP A 60 7.76 4.19 22.68
CA ASP A 60 6.57 4.06 23.53
C ASP A 60 5.33 3.62 22.72
N TYR A 61 4.87 2.39 23.03
CA TYR A 61 3.89 1.59 22.31
C TYR A 61 2.52 2.27 22.04
N TYR A 62 2.26 3.41 22.69
CA TYR A 62 0.93 3.99 22.84
C TYR A 62 0.51 4.94 21.71
N ARG A 63 1.41 5.35 20.82
CA ARG A 63 1.06 6.28 19.73
C ARG A 63 0.11 5.65 18.70
N PHE A 64 0.33 4.38 18.36
CA PHE A 64 -0.50 3.63 17.40
C PHE A 64 -0.84 2.24 17.95
N PRO A 65 -1.74 2.13 18.96
CA PRO A 65 -1.96 0.88 19.70
C PRO A 65 -2.34 -0.33 18.83
N SER A 66 -2.99 -0.11 17.70
CA SER A 66 -3.37 -1.18 16.76
C SER A 66 -2.18 -1.69 15.96
N VAL A 67 -1.27 -0.81 15.54
CA VAL A 67 -0.08 -1.14 14.76
C VAL A 67 0.98 -1.76 15.66
N SER A 68 1.19 -1.22 16.86
CA SER A 68 2.16 -1.75 17.81
C SER A 68 1.87 -3.20 18.21
N LYS A 69 0.61 -3.67 18.13
CA LYS A 69 0.25 -5.06 18.44
C LYS A 69 0.62 -6.06 17.34
N LEU A 70 0.98 -5.59 16.15
CA LEU A 70 1.41 -6.45 15.05
C LEU A 70 2.76 -7.06 15.36
N LYS A 71 2.91 -8.34 15.01
CA LYS A 71 4.20 -9.01 14.98
C LYS A 71 4.86 -8.82 13.62
N PRO A 72 6.19 -8.97 13.51
CA PRO A 72 6.88 -8.91 12.21
C PRO A 72 6.23 -9.78 11.13
N GLU A 73 5.81 -11.00 11.49
CA GLU A 73 5.13 -11.91 10.56
C GLU A 73 3.80 -11.37 9.99
N ASP A 74 3.14 -10.43 10.67
CA ASP A 74 1.87 -9.85 10.23
C ASP A 74 2.05 -8.80 9.12
N PHE A 75 3.25 -8.20 8.99
CA PHE A 75 3.51 -7.11 8.04
C PHE A 75 4.69 -7.32 7.09
N ASP A 76 5.53 -8.34 7.29
CA ASP A 76 6.70 -8.61 6.44
C ASP A 76 6.38 -8.74 4.95
N SER A 77 5.18 -9.20 4.62
CA SER A 77 4.66 -9.40 3.26
C SER A 77 3.37 -8.62 2.99
N VAL A 78 3.08 -7.55 3.73
CA VAL A 78 1.82 -6.79 3.59
C VAL A 78 1.58 -6.30 2.15
N GLN A 79 2.63 -5.92 1.44
CA GLN A 79 2.57 -5.51 0.03
C GLN A 79 2.03 -6.61 -0.89
N SER A 80 2.27 -7.88 -0.57
CA SER A 80 1.79 -9.03 -1.36
C SER A 80 0.27 -9.21 -1.33
N LEU A 81 -0.43 -8.55 -0.39
CA LEU A 81 -1.89 -8.52 -0.35
C LEU A 81 -2.49 -7.71 -1.51
N LEU A 82 -1.71 -6.84 -2.15
CA LEU A 82 -2.11 -6.02 -3.30
C LEU A 82 -2.09 -6.81 -4.61
N THR A 83 -2.90 -7.86 -4.71
CA THR A 83 -2.96 -8.74 -5.89
C THR A 83 -3.68 -8.17 -7.11
N ASN A 84 -4.49 -7.11 -6.93
CA ASN A 84 -5.30 -6.49 -7.99
C ASN A 84 -4.68 -5.20 -8.56
N CYS A 85 -3.42 -4.91 -8.24
CA CYS A 85 -2.67 -3.79 -8.79
C CYS A 85 -1.19 -4.10 -8.96
N VAL A 86 -0.49 -3.23 -9.68
CA VAL A 86 0.96 -3.13 -9.65
C VAL A 86 1.32 -2.12 -8.57
N TYR A 87 1.93 -2.60 -7.48
CA TYR A 87 2.49 -1.74 -6.46
C TYR A 87 3.91 -1.29 -6.88
N LEU A 88 4.18 0.02 -6.79
CA LEU A 88 5.49 0.60 -7.06
C LEU A 88 6.06 1.22 -5.78
N GLN A 89 7.37 1.04 -5.60
CA GLN A 89 8.14 1.66 -4.53
C GLN A 89 9.56 1.85 -5.05
N ASP A 90 9.92 3.11 -5.31
CA ASP A 90 11.16 3.53 -5.93
C ASP A 90 11.47 2.77 -7.25
N SER A 91 10.40 2.46 -7.98
CA SER A 91 10.43 1.60 -9.16
C SER A 91 9.49 2.12 -10.26
N ASP A 92 9.63 1.55 -11.46
CA ASP A 92 8.77 1.90 -12.59
C ASP A 92 8.14 0.69 -13.28
N ILE A 93 7.09 0.98 -14.03
CA ILE A 93 6.44 0.07 -14.97
C ILE A 93 6.14 0.78 -16.28
N THR A 94 6.15 0.03 -17.39
CA THR A 94 5.63 0.51 -18.67
C THR A 94 4.24 -0.07 -18.93
N VAL A 95 3.24 0.81 -19.05
CA VAL A 95 1.83 0.45 -19.31
C VAL A 95 1.36 1.20 -20.55
N LYS A 96 0.87 0.47 -21.58
CA LYS A 96 0.36 1.04 -22.85
C LYS A 96 1.32 2.07 -23.49
N GLY A 97 2.63 1.84 -23.37
CA GLY A 97 3.69 2.70 -23.91
C GLY A 97 4.11 3.88 -23.01
N PHE A 98 3.43 4.10 -21.89
CA PHE A 98 3.81 5.10 -20.90
C PHE A 98 4.67 4.48 -19.80
N ARG A 99 5.83 5.09 -19.53
CA ARG A 99 6.67 4.73 -18.39
C ARG A 99 6.21 5.51 -17.15
N ILE A 100 5.84 4.80 -16.10
CA ILE A 100 5.27 5.34 -14.86
C ILE A 100 6.23 4.98 -13.73
N TYR A 101 6.85 5.98 -13.12
CA TYR A 101 7.70 5.82 -11.93
C TYR A 101 6.89 6.19 -10.69
N GLY A 102 7.01 5.39 -9.63
CA GLY A 102 6.31 5.61 -8.36
C GLY A 102 7.27 5.52 -7.19
N ALA A 103 7.25 6.54 -6.33
CA ALA A 103 7.94 6.57 -5.05
C ALA A 103 6.95 7.00 -3.95
N PRO A 104 7.01 6.40 -2.76
CA PRO A 104 6.20 6.80 -1.62
C PRO A 104 6.66 8.15 -1.05
N TRP A 105 5.91 8.65 -0.05
CA TRP A 105 6.22 9.86 0.71
C TRP A 105 7.49 9.70 1.57
#